data_AF-A0AA35XI79-F1
#
_entry.id   AF-A0AA35XI79-F1
#
_cell.length_a   1.000
_cell.length_b   1.000
_cell.length_c   1.000
_cell.angle_alpha   90.00
_cell.angle_beta   90.00
_cell.angle_gamma   90.00
#
_symmetry.space_group_name_H-M   'P 1'
#
loop_
_entity.id
_entity.type
_entity.pdbx_description
1 polymer ?
#
loop_
_entity_poly.entity_id
_entity_poly.type
_entity_poly.pdbx_seq_one_letter_code
_entity_poly.pdbx_strand_id
1 'polypeptide(L)'
;MFLSLYFTEEEEFWLEGWEEFIIPSREISLTSVISHNCEETVFGGYWHGSVQVISREARSGYDTRCFCHEVAALNKIRHESIQLFMGITLDMGGGHLGLVMR
;
A
#
# COMPACT_ATOMS: atom_id res chain seq x y z
N MET A 1 -10.68 1.42 -14.55
CA MET A 1 -10.81 0.00 -14.97
C MET A 1 -9.48 -0.75 -14.75
N PHE A 2 -8.98 -0.78 -13.51
CA PHE A 2 -7.81 -1.58 -13.11
C PHE A 2 -8.05 -2.36 -11.81
N LEU A 3 -9.08 -2.00 -11.03
CA LEU A 3 -9.39 -2.58 -9.73
C LEU A 3 -10.21 -3.90 -9.82
N SER A 4 -11.04 -4.05 -10.86
CA SER A 4 -12.04 -5.13 -10.96
C SER A 4 -11.48 -6.55 -11.16
N LEU A 5 -10.16 -6.68 -11.39
CA LEU A 5 -9.50 -7.98 -11.56
C LEU A 5 -9.03 -8.59 -10.22
N TYR A 6 -9.02 -7.82 -9.14
CA TYR A 6 -8.46 -8.24 -7.85
C TYR A 6 -9.35 -7.98 -6.65
N PHE A 7 -10.38 -7.15 -6.80
CA PHE A 7 -11.25 -6.71 -5.71
C PHE A 7 -12.71 -7.03 -6.03
N THR A 8 -13.45 -7.44 -5.00
CA THR A 8 -14.91 -7.51 -5.06
C THR A 8 -15.53 -6.12 -5.22
N GLU A 9 -16.76 -5.99 -5.70
CA GLU A 9 -17.46 -4.69 -5.81
C GLU A 9 -17.47 -3.91 -4.48
N GLU A 10 -17.53 -4.63 -3.35
CA GLU A 10 -17.47 -4.04 -2.01
C GLU A 10 -16.07 -3.49 -1.67
N GLU A 11 -15.01 -4.12 -2.15
CA GLU A 11 -13.63 -3.68 -1.94
C GLU A 11 -13.23 -2.53 -2.87
N GLU A 12 -13.77 -2.51 -4.11
CA GLU A 12 -13.62 -1.34 -5.00
C GLU A 12 -14.23 -0.09 -4.37
N PHE A 13 -15.39 -0.21 -3.71
CA PHE A 13 -16.03 0.89 -2.99
C PHE A 13 -15.13 1.51 -1.90
N TRP A 14 -14.34 0.69 -1.19
CA TRP A 14 -13.42 1.22 -0.16
C TRP A 14 -12.19 1.92 -0.73
N LEU A 15 -11.85 1.63 -1.99
CA LEU A 15 -10.75 2.26 -2.73
C LEU A 15 -11.20 3.50 -3.52
N GLU A 16 -12.51 3.74 -3.65
CA GLU A 16 -13.05 4.96 -4.25
C GLU A 16 -12.52 6.20 -3.51
N GLY A 17 -11.94 7.13 -4.28
CA GLY A 17 -11.32 8.35 -3.75
C GLY A 17 -9.82 8.25 -3.43
N TRP A 18 -9.22 7.05 -3.52
CA TRP A 18 -7.78 6.85 -3.32
C TRP A 18 -6.99 6.72 -4.62
N GLU A 19 -7.66 6.83 -5.76
CA GLU A 19 -7.10 6.59 -7.10
C GLU A 19 -5.84 7.40 -7.38
N GLU A 20 -5.78 8.64 -6.88
CA GLU A 20 -4.62 9.53 -7.03
C GLU A 20 -3.40 9.12 -6.19
N PHE A 21 -3.61 8.29 -5.16
CA PHE A 21 -2.56 7.78 -4.28
C PHE A 21 -2.12 6.36 -4.68
N ILE A 22 -2.77 5.73 -5.65
CA ILE A 22 -2.40 4.39 -6.13
C ILE A 22 -1.17 4.51 -7.02
N ILE A 23 -0.10 3.88 -6.58
CA ILE A 23 1.15 3.73 -7.30
C ILE A 23 1.14 2.34 -7.95
N PRO A 24 1.17 2.25 -9.29
CA PRO A 24 1.25 0.97 -9.97
C PRO A 24 2.48 0.20 -9.51
N SER A 25 2.32 -1.08 -9.14
CA SER A 25 3.43 -1.89 -8.60
C SER A 25 4.62 -1.99 -9.55
N ARG A 26 4.37 -1.96 -10.87
CA ARG A 26 5.40 -1.90 -11.92
C ARG A 26 6.30 -0.66 -11.87
N GLU A 27 5.88 0.42 -11.21
CA GLU A 27 6.66 1.64 -11.04
C GLU A 27 7.54 1.61 -9.79
N ILE A 28 7.32 0.63 -8.91
CA ILE A 28 8.08 0.44 -7.68
C ILE A 28 9.07 -0.70 -7.87
N SER A 29 10.36 -0.40 -7.76
CA SER A 29 11.40 -1.43 -7.73
C SER A 29 11.68 -1.85 -6.30
N LEU A 30 11.32 -3.07 -5.91
CA LEU A 30 11.68 -3.65 -4.61
C LEU A 30 13.12 -4.16 -4.66
N THR A 31 13.93 -3.83 -3.66
CA THR A 31 15.38 -4.11 -3.68
C THR A 31 15.80 -5.10 -2.61
N SER A 32 15.32 -4.96 -1.38
CA SER A 32 15.69 -5.82 -0.26
C SER A 32 14.56 -5.98 0.75
N VAL A 33 14.56 -7.08 1.49
CA VAL A 33 13.73 -7.22 2.70
C VAL A 33 14.47 -6.54 3.84
N ILE A 34 13.86 -5.51 4.43
CA ILE A 34 14.37 -4.81 5.62
C ILE A 34 13.91 -5.56 6.87
N SER A 35 12.65 -5.97 6.90
CA SER A 35 12.03 -6.69 8.02
C SER A 35 10.92 -7.61 7.52
N HIS A 36 10.67 -8.68 8.26
CA HIS A 36 9.60 -9.63 7.98
C HIS A 36 9.07 -10.20 9.28
N ASN A 37 7.75 -10.26 9.40
CA ASN A 37 7.05 -10.96 10.47
C ASN A 37 5.84 -11.72 9.89
N CYS A 38 5.01 -12.31 10.76
CA CYS A 38 3.86 -13.12 10.34
C CYS A 38 2.71 -12.32 9.70
N GLU A 39 2.70 -11.00 9.84
CA GLU A 39 1.63 -10.10 9.36
C GLU A 39 2.08 -9.25 8.17
N GLU A 40 3.32 -8.78 8.18
CA GLU A 40 3.85 -7.85 7.19
C GLU A 40 5.31 -8.11 6.81
N THR A 41 5.67 -7.65 5.62
CA THR A 41 7.05 -7.60 5.12
C THR A 41 7.37 -6.16 4.73
N VAL A 42 8.43 -5.63 5.29
CA VAL A 42 8.94 -4.30 4.95
C VAL A 42 10.06 -4.45 3.94
N PHE A 43 9.88 -3.90 2.76
CA PHE A 43 10.86 -3.87 1.69
C PHE A 43 11.52 -2.50 1.61
N GLY A 44 12.81 -2.49 1.31
CA GLY A 44 13.45 -1.34 0.68
C GLY A 44 13.08 -1.31 -0.80
N GLY A 45 12.89 -0.13 -1.35
CA GLY A 45 12.57 0.02 -2.75
C GLY A 45 12.92 1.39 -3.33
N TYR A 46 12.58 1.57 -4.59
CA TYR A 46 12.77 2.81 -5.32
C TYR A 46 11.52 3.20 -6.09
N TRP A 47 11.05 4.43 -5.85
CA TRP A 47 10.00 5.12 -6.61
C TRP A 47 10.27 6.63 -6.55
N HIS A 48 10.78 7.20 -7.65
CA HIS A 48 11.27 8.60 -7.71
C HIS A 48 12.21 8.97 -6.54
N GLY A 49 12.95 8.00 -6.01
CA GLY A 49 13.75 8.11 -4.79
C GLY A 49 13.69 6.83 -3.96
N SER A 50 14.51 6.74 -2.92
CA SER A 50 14.45 5.64 -1.96
C SER A 50 13.12 5.66 -1.20
N VAL A 51 12.46 4.53 -1.10
CA VAL A 51 11.20 4.35 -0.37
C VAL A 51 11.24 3.06 0.46
N GLN A 52 10.36 2.98 1.46
CA GLN A 52 10.02 1.75 2.15
C GLN A 52 8.63 1.31 1.72
N VAL A 53 8.44 0.01 1.50
CA VAL A 53 7.16 -0.58 1.12
C VAL A 53 6.75 -1.58 2.18
N ILE A 54 5.71 -1.27 2.93
CA ILE A 54 5.14 -2.15 3.96
C ILE A 54 4.05 -2.98 3.30
N SER A 55 4.34 -4.25 3.04
CA SER A 55 3.46 -5.18 2.35
C SER A 55 2.76 -6.11 3.33
N ARG A 56 1.45 -6.27 3.20
CA ARG A 56 0.63 -7.21 3.98
C ARG A 56 -0.37 -7.93 3.08
N GLU A 57 -0.66 -9.17 3.39
CA GLU A 57 -1.66 -9.96 2.66
C GLU A 57 -3.08 -9.54 3.10
N ALA A 58 -3.95 -9.20 2.15
CA ALA A 58 -5.37 -9.00 2.43
C ALA A 58 -6.12 -10.32 2.24
N ARG A 59 -6.48 -10.97 3.34
CA ARG A 59 -7.13 -12.30 3.33
C ARG A 59 -8.66 -12.20 3.36
N SER A 60 -9.17 -11.04 3.76
CA SER A 60 -10.59 -10.77 3.91
C SER A 60 -10.91 -9.30 3.66
N GLY A 61 -12.16 -8.99 3.37
CA GLY A 61 -12.62 -7.59 3.25
C GLY A 61 -12.44 -6.79 4.54
N TYR A 62 -12.35 -7.43 5.71
CA TYR A 62 -11.99 -6.76 6.97
C TYR A 62 -10.55 -6.21 6.93
N ASP A 63 -9.62 -6.98 6.36
CA ASP A 63 -8.21 -6.57 6.23
C ASP A 63 -8.09 -5.40 5.26
N THR A 64 -8.80 -5.47 4.12
CA THR A 64 -8.90 -4.38 3.15
C THR A 64 -9.46 -3.12 3.79
N ARG A 65 -10.51 -3.23 4.61
CA ARG A 65 -11.11 -2.09 5.33
C ARG A 65 -10.15 -1.49 6.37
N CYS A 66 -9.44 -2.33 7.12
CA CYS A 66 -8.44 -1.86 8.08
C CYS A 66 -7.30 -1.12 7.38
N PHE A 67 -6.83 -1.64 6.25
CA PHE A 67 -5.84 -0.99 5.40
C PHE A 67 -6.33 0.39 4.93
N CYS A 68 -7.57 0.48 4.42
CA CYS A 68 -8.14 1.76 3.96
C CYS A 68 -8.26 2.79 5.10
N HIS A 69 -8.63 2.36 6.32
CA HIS A 69 -8.65 3.24 7.49
C HIS A 69 -7.24 3.76 7.87
N GLU A 70 -6.22 2.91 7.78
CA GLU A 70 -4.84 3.32 8.05
C GLU A 70 -4.35 4.33 7.03
N VAL A 71 -4.60 4.07 5.74
CA VAL A 71 -4.32 4.99 4.64
C VAL A 71 -5.03 6.34 4.85
N ALA A 72 -6.29 6.31 5.29
CA ALA A 72 -7.06 7.50 5.66
C ALA A 72 -6.46 8.33 6.80
N ALA A 73 -5.81 7.66 7.76
CA ALA A 73 -5.10 8.32 8.84
C ALA A 73 -3.75 8.89 8.37
N LEU A 74 -2.95 8.09 7.66
CA LEU A 74 -1.62 8.45 7.18
C LEU A 74 -1.64 9.63 6.20
N ASN A 75 -2.65 9.70 5.31
CA ASN A 75 -2.77 10.80 4.35
C ASN A 75 -2.97 12.18 5.01
N LYS A 76 -3.43 12.22 6.27
CA LYS A 76 -3.63 13.46 7.03
C LYS A 76 -2.36 13.92 7.75
N ILE A 77 -1.29 13.12 7.74
CA ILE A 77 -0.06 13.38 8.48
C ILE A 77 1.01 13.91 7.52
N ARG A 78 1.44 15.16 7.74
CA ARG A 78 2.61 15.74 7.09
C ARG A 78 3.42 16.52 8.12
N HIS A 79 4.56 15.97 8.51
CA HIS A 79 5.44 16.58 9.50
C HIS A 79 6.90 16.19 9.21
N GLU A 80 7.84 17.11 9.42
CA GLU A 80 9.27 16.90 9.08
C GLU A 80 9.95 15.76 9.83
N SER A 81 9.48 15.46 11.05
CA SER A 81 10.03 14.40 11.91
C SER A 81 9.29 13.05 11.81
N ILE A 82 8.29 12.95 10.93
CA ILE A 82 7.49 11.72 10.74
C ILE A 82 7.74 11.24 9.31
N GLN A 83 7.83 9.92 9.12
CA GLN A 83 7.90 9.35 7.78
C GLN A 83 6.71 9.81 6.93
N LEU A 84 7.03 10.19 5.70
CA LEU A 84 6.07 10.72 4.75
C LEU A 84 5.34 9.56 4.08
N PHE A 85 4.02 9.53 4.26
CA PHE A 85 3.16 8.68 3.46
C PHE A 85 3.11 9.19 2.01
N MET A 86 3.47 8.33 1.07
CA MET A 86 3.60 8.65 -0.35
C MET A 86 2.44 8.12 -1.17
N GLY A 87 1.88 6.97 -0.79
CA GLY A 87 0.79 6.34 -1.51
C GLY A 87 0.63 4.86 -1.16
N ILE A 88 -0.18 4.17 -1.95
CA ILE A 88 -0.47 2.75 -1.80
C ILE A 88 -0.16 1.98 -3.08
N THR A 89 0.11 0.70 -2.97
CA THR A 89 0.18 -0.21 -4.11
C THR A 89 -0.67 -1.45 -3.84
N LEU A 90 -1.46 -1.88 -4.82
CA LEU A 90 -2.54 -2.85 -4.62
C LEU A 90 -2.29 -4.23 -5.24
N ASP A 91 -1.24 -4.37 -6.06
CA ASP A 91 -0.94 -5.61 -6.77
C ASP A 91 0.55 -5.93 -6.67
N MET A 92 0.98 -6.32 -5.46
CA MET A 92 2.32 -6.85 -5.22
C MET A 92 2.41 -8.38 -5.47
N GLY A 93 1.36 -8.97 -6.05
CA GLY A 93 1.19 -10.42 -6.18
C GLY A 93 0.60 -11.06 -4.91
N GLY A 94 -0.17 -12.14 -5.09
CA GLY A 94 -0.70 -12.94 -3.97
C GLY A 94 -1.72 -12.23 -3.08
N GLY A 95 -2.41 -11.18 -3.55
CA GLY A 95 -3.37 -10.42 -2.74
C GLY A 95 -2.72 -9.48 -1.73
N HIS A 96 -1.46 -9.11 -1.93
CA HIS A 96 -0.75 -8.19 -1.04
C HIS A 96 -1.04 -6.72 -1.36
N LEU A 97 -1.33 -5.96 -0.30
CA LEU A 97 -1.44 -4.50 -0.30
C LEU A 97 -0.17 -3.89 0.28
N GLY A 98 0.26 -2.76 -0.25
CA GLY A 98 1.49 -2.07 0.14
C GLY A 98 1.27 -0.61 0.52
N LEU A 99 1.83 -0.18 1.65
CA LEU A 99 2.01 1.25 1.97
C LEU A 99 3.39 1.70 1.50
N VAL A 100 3.45 2.84 0.82
CA VAL A 100 4.71 3.43 0.35
C VAL A 100 5.07 4.62 1.22
N MET A 101 6.23 4.56 1.86
CA MET A 101 6.72 5.54 2.85
C MET A 101 8.09 6.09 2.44
N ARG A 102 8.39 7.34 2.85
CA ARG A 102 9.70 7.97 2.67
C ARG A 102 10.19 8.69 3.92
#